data_AF-A0A4S2L006-F1
#
_entry.id   AF-A0A4S2L006-F1
#
_cell.length_a   1.000
_cell.length_b   1.000
_cell.length_c   1.000
_cell.angle_alpha   90.00
_cell.angle_beta   90.00
_cell.angle_gamma   90.00
#
_symmetry.space_group_name_H-M   'P 1'
#
loop_
_entity.id
_entity.type
_entity.pdbx_description
1 polymer ?
#
loop_
_entity_poly.entity_id
_entity_poly.type
_entity_poly.pdbx_seq_one_letter_code
_entity_poly.pdbx_strand_id
1 'polypeptide(L)'
;MKTLTEFACVINLLAKLFICKHKSARIQKYIIMKISDVSYLLLDTYKRTLTEMKNFLLVSNDHEKIILQKYIDRYAVFSIFVIICYFLTIITFCCIPVFASKKFPSEGLYPFPIESPLMMFIIYATQVHTVVQCGLCVGIDFTFAVFFLYAAARLEMLCFEIQAAKNERHINSCIKKHQEIIKFVDETKNIVQCCLFMTIIVMAVAAVCGTFPIIYLPFLFINNIYFIQIHLT
;
A
#
# COMPACT_ATOMS: atom_id res chain seq x y z
N MET A 1 -8.39 -22.90 6.97
CA MET A 1 -9.82 -22.71 7.38
C MET A 1 -10.03 -21.45 8.23
N LYS A 2 -9.14 -21.10 9.18
CA LYS A 2 -9.25 -19.85 9.97
C LYS A 2 -9.25 -18.56 9.12
N THR A 3 -8.34 -18.46 8.15
CA THR A 3 -8.21 -17.31 7.23
C THR A 3 -9.45 -17.05 6.36
N LEU A 4 -10.18 -18.09 5.94
CA LEU A 4 -11.41 -17.93 5.14
C LEU A 4 -12.56 -17.35 5.96
N THR A 5 -12.58 -17.63 7.27
CA THR A 5 -13.60 -17.16 8.21
C THR A 5 -13.38 -15.68 8.55
N GLU A 6 -12.13 -15.26 8.69
CA GLU A 6 -11.75 -13.85 8.89
C GLU A 6 -12.00 -13.02 7.62
N PHE A 7 -11.78 -13.61 6.45
CA PHE A 7 -12.08 -13.00 5.15
C PHE A 7 -13.57 -12.81 4.91
N ALA A 8 -14.38 -13.84 5.19
CA ALA A 8 -15.83 -13.73 5.18
C ALA A 8 -16.31 -12.66 6.18
N CYS A 9 -15.61 -12.51 7.32
CA CYS A 9 -15.89 -11.46 8.29
C CYS A 9 -15.61 -10.06 7.73
N VAL A 10 -14.47 -9.84 7.06
CA VAL A 10 -14.11 -8.52 6.48
C VAL A 10 -14.99 -8.14 5.29
N ILE A 11 -15.36 -9.09 4.42
CA ILE A 11 -16.30 -8.81 3.33
C ILE A 11 -17.70 -8.53 3.88
N ASN A 12 -18.15 -9.28 4.89
CA ASN A 12 -19.41 -9.03 5.57
C ASN A 12 -19.37 -7.71 6.37
N LEU A 13 -18.19 -7.28 6.82
CA LEU A 13 -17.93 -5.99 7.48
C LEU A 13 -18.04 -4.82 6.49
N LEU A 14 -17.41 -4.95 5.31
CA LEU A 14 -17.45 -3.93 4.25
C LEU A 14 -18.85 -3.83 3.64
N ALA A 15 -19.52 -4.96 3.41
CA ALA A 15 -20.92 -5.02 3.02
C ALA A 15 -21.83 -4.35 4.09
N LYS A 16 -21.57 -4.62 5.38
CA LYS A 16 -22.27 -3.94 6.48
C LYS A 16 -21.91 -2.47 6.59
N LEU A 17 -20.70 -2.01 6.29
CA LEU A 17 -20.34 -0.58 6.30
C LEU A 17 -21.07 0.19 5.21
N PHE A 18 -21.24 -0.41 4.03
CA PHE A 18 -22.05 0.15 2.94
C PHE A 18 -23.55 0.16 3.27
N ILE A 19 -24.07 -0.91 3.88
CA ILE A 19 -25.50 -1.02 4.28
C ILE A 19 -25.82 -0.19 5.55
N CYS A 20 -24.86 -0.02 6.47
CA CYS A 20 -25.07 0.57 7.80
C CYS A 20 -24.89 2.09 7.86
N LYS A 21 -24.62 2.76 6.73
CA LYS A 21 -24.80 4.23 6.63
C LYS A 21 -26.23 4.66 7.06
N HIS A 22 -27.17 3.71 7.12
CA HIS A 22 -28.57 3.95 7.40
C HIS A 22 -29.11 3.46 8.79
N LYS A 23 -28.38 2.75 9.69
CA LYS A 23 -29.10 2.22 10.89
C LYS A 23 -28.47 1.93 12.26
N SER A 24 -27.15 1.97 12.55
CA SER A 24 -26.75 1.77 13.98
C SER A 24 -25.35 2.24 14.39
N ALA A 25 -25.31 3.26 15.25
CA ALA A 25 -24.08 3.82 15.85
C ALA A 25 -23.28 2.83 16.73
N ARG A 26 -23.93 1.83 17.35
CA ARG A 26 -23.24 0.84 18.21
C ARG A 26 -22.39 -0.14 17.39
N ILE A 27 -22.90 -0.57 16.25
CA ILE A 27 -22.20 -1.49 15.35
C ILE A 27 -20.99 -0.77 14.72
N GLN A 28 -21.17 0.48 14.26
CA GLN A 28 -20.04 1.28 13.76
C GLN A 28 -18.93 1.43 14.81
N LYS A 29 -19.27 1.70 16.07
CA LYS A 29 -18.27 1.86 17.14
C LYS A 29 -17.45 0.59 17.38
N TYR A 30 -18.10 -0.58 17.40
CA TYR A 30 -17.43 -1.87 17.55
C TYR A 30 -16.49 -2.17 16.37
N ILE A 31 -16.94 -1.86 15.15
CA ILE A 31 -16.16 -2.07 13.92
C ILE A 31 -14.92 -1.17 13.90
N ILE A 32 -15.07 0.12 14.22
CA ILE A 32 -13.96 1.08 14.29
C ILE A 32 -12.92 0.62 15.32
N MET A 33 -13.36 0.15 16.49
CA MET A 33 -12.48 -0.36 17.53
C MET A 33 -11.69 -1.59 17.06
N LYS A 34 -12.36 -2.58 16.45
CA LYS A 34 -11.72 -3.78 15.89
C LYS A 34 -10.73 -3.46 14.77
N ILE A 35 -11.06 -2.53 13.88
CA ILE A 35 -10.14 -2.08 12.81
C ILE A 35 -8.91 -1.41 13.45
N SER A 36 -9.13 -0.55 14.44
CA SER A 36 -8.06 0.13 15.15
C SER A 36 -7.10 -0.86 15.82
N ASP A 37 -7.63 -1.88 16.51
CA ASP A 37 -6.81 -2.92 17.16
C ASP A 37 -5.95 -3.70 16.16
N VAL A 38 -6.51 -4.07 15.01
CA VAL A 38 -5.76 -4.76 13.93
C VAL A 38 -4.68 -3.85 13.36
N SER A 39 -4.97 -2.56 13.16
CA SER A 39 -3.99 -1.58 12.68
C SER A 39 -2.82 -1.40 13.66
N TYR A 40 -3.10 -1.37 14.98
CA TYR A 40 -2.05 -1.28 16.00
C TYR A 40 -1.16 -2.53 16.03
N LEU A 41 -1.76 -3.73 15.93
CA LEU A 41 -1.01 -4.99 15.91
C LEU A 41 -0.11 -5.10 14.67
N LEU A 42 -0.61 -4.69 13.49
CA LEU A 42 0.18 -4.65 12.26
C LEU A 42 1.36 -3.67 12.40
N LEU A 43 1.12 -2.49 12.98
CA LEU A 43 2.16 -1.50 13.19
C LEU A 43 3.24 -1.97 14.17
N ASP A 44 2.85 -2.63 15.26
CA ASP A 44 3.80 -3.18 16.24
C ASP A 44 4.66 -4.28 15.63
N THR A 45 4.03 -5.22 14.92
CA THR A 45 4.75 -6.31 14.24
C THR A 45 5.71 -5.76 13.19
N TYR A 46 5.27 -4.79 12.38
CA TYR A 46 6.12 -4.09 11.41
C TYR A 46 7.34 -3.42 12.06
N LYS A 47 7.13 -2.68 13.16
CA LYS A 47 8.23 -2.03 13.90
C LYS A 47 9.21 -3.05 14.43
N ARG A 48 8.73 -4.16 15.00
CA ARG A 48 9.58 -5.23 15.51
C ARG A 48 10.47 -5.83 14.42
N THR A 49 9.89 -6.18 13.28
CA THR A 49 10.62 -6.71 12.11
C THR A 49 11.68 -5.72 11.61
N LEU A 50 11.34 -4.43 11.55
CA LEU A 50 12.28 -3.37 11.15
C LEU A 50 13.43 -3.23 12.16
N THR A 51 13.13 -3.26 13.46
CA THR A 51 14.13 -3.18 14.53
C THR A 51 15.07 -4.39 14.49
N GLU A 52 14.55 -5.59 14.25
CA GLU A 52 15.37 -6.80 14.12
C GLU A 52 16.37 -6.67 12.96
N MET A 53 15.89 -6.27 11.78
CA MET A 53 16.75 -6.03 10.61
C MET A 53 17.79 -4.95 10.89
N LYS A 54 17.41 -3.83 11.52
CA LYS A 54 18.34 -2.75 11.89
C LYS A 54 19.41 -3.23 12.87
N ASN A 55 19.03 -4.01 13.87
CA ASN A 55 19.96 -4.58 14.85
C ASN A 55 20.95 -5.53 14.19
N PHE A 56 20.49 -6.37 13.25
CA PHE A 56 21.38 -7.21 12.47
C PHE A 56 22.40 -6.37 11.71
N LEU A 57 21.95 -5.38 10.93
CA LEU A 57 22.82 -4.49 10.14
C LEU A 57 23.91 -3.78 10.97
N LEU A 58 23.60 -3.42 12.23
CA LEU A 58 24.55 -2.78 13.14
C LEU A 58 25.64 -3.72 13.62
N VAL A 59 25.33 -5.01 13.78
CA VAL A 59 26.26 -6.04 14.28
C VAL A 59 26.95 -6.78 13.13
N SER A 60 26.43 -6.67 11.91
CA SER A 60 26.95 -7.39 10.73
C SER A 60 28.39 -7.05 10.39
N ASN A 61 29.14 -8.07 9.98
CA ASN A 61 30.50 -7.93 9.47
C ASN A 61 30.51 -7.47 8.00
N ASP A 62 31.66 -7.03 7.49
CA ASP A 62 31.79 -6.51 6.12
C ASP A 62 31.39 -7.52 5.05
N HIS A 63 31.73 -8.79 5.23
CA HIS A 63 31.31 -9.87 4.33
C HIS A 63 29.76 -10.00 4.25
N GLU A 64 29.07 -9.89 5.38
CA GLU A 64 27.62 -9.98 5.42
C GLU A 64 26.97 -8.75 4.76
N LYS A 65 27.55 -7.57 4.97
CA LYS A 65 27.13 -6.32 4.31
C LYS A 65 27.30 -6.39 2.80
N ILE A 66 28.38 -6.99 2.30
CA ILE A 66 28.60 -7.19 0.86
C ILE A 66 27.51 -8.07 0.26
N ILE A 67 27.12 -9.17 0.92
CA ILE A 67 26.01 -10.02 0.46
C ILE A 67 24.70 -9.23 0.47
N LEU A 68 24.40 -8.48 1.52
CA LEU A 68 23.20 -7.65 1.58
C LEU A 68 23.17 -6.59 0.46
N GLN A 69 24.28 -5.91 0.23
CA GLN A 69 24.41 -4.90 -0.82
C GLN A 69 24.18 -5.51 -2.20
N LYS A 70 24.74 -6.70 -2.47
CA LYS A 70 24.49 -7.46 -3.72
C LYS A 70 22.99 -7.68 -3.97
N TYR A 71 22.21 -7.97 -2.92
CA TYR A 71 20.75 -8.11 -3.06
C TYR A 71 20.07 -6.76 -3.31
N ILE A 72 20.48 -5.70 -2.62
CA ILE A 72 19.90 -4.36 -2.82
C ILE A 72 20.19 -3.87 -4.25
N ASP A 73 21.43 -3.93 -4.70
CA ASP A 73 21.87 -3.47 -6.01
C ASP A 73 21.13 -4.19 -7.14
N ARG A 74 20.88 -5.50 -6.97
CA ARG A 74 20.13 -6.32 -7.94
C ARG A 74 18.73 -5.77 -8.21
N TYR A 75 18.07 -5.18 -7.21
CA TYR A 75 16.72 -4.65 -7.33
C TYR A 75 16.65 -3.12 -7.31
N ALA A 76 17.79 -2.44 -7.19
CA ALA A 76 17.86 -0.98 -7.12
C ALA A 76 17.32 -0.33 -8.40
N VAL A 77 17.72 -0.82 -9.58
CA VAL A 77 17.27 -0.27 -10.87
C VAL A 77 15.75 -0.36 -11.02
N PHE A 78 15.17 -1.53 -10.71
CA PHE A 78 13.73 -1.72 -10.75
C PHE A 78 13.02 -0.81 -9.73
N SER A 79 13.58 -0.69 -8.53
CA SER A 79 13.00 0.15 -7.48
C SER A 79 13.01 1.63 -7.86
N ILE A 80 14.13 2.12 -8.41
CA ILE A 80 14.25 3.51 -8.90
C ILE A 80 13.24 3.77 -10.02
N PHE A 81 13.10 2.85 -10.98
CA PHE A 81 12.11 2.97 -12.05
C PHE A 81 10.70 3.12 -11.50
N VAL A 82 10.30 2.24 -10.57
CA VAL A 82 8.97 2.28 -9.94
C VAL A 82 8.77 3.60 -9.19
N ILE A 83 9.76 4.03 -8.39
CA ILE A 83 9.73 5.32 -7.68
C ILE A 83 9.50 6.49 -8.65
N ILE A 84 10.22 6.53 -9.77
CA ILE A 84 10.05 7.57 -10.80
C ILE A 84 8.61 7.55 -11.34
N CYS A 85 8.05 6.38 -11.67
CA CYS A 85 6.66 6.27 -12.13
C CYS A 85 5.65 6.82 -11.12
N TYR A 86 5.85 6.56 -9.83
CA TYR A 86 4.99 7.10 -8.78
C TYR A 86 5.10 8.62 -8.69
N PHE A 87 6.31 9.18 -8.70
CA PHE A 87 6.51 10.63 -8.69
C PHE A 87 5.88 11.31 -9.91
N LEU A 88 6.03 10.72 -11.10
CA LEU A 88 5.38 11.21 -12.31
C LEU A 88 3.85 11.24 -12.15
N THR A 89 3.26 10.17 -11.57
CA THR A 89 1.81 10.09 -11.32
C THR A 89 1.33 11.20 -10.38
N ILE A 90 2.07 11.46 -9.29
CA ILE A 90 1.76 12.54 -8.34
C ILE A 90 1.83 13.91 -9.04
N ILE A 91 2.89 14.15 -9.81
CA ILE A 91 3.08 15.42 -10.55
C ILE A 91 1.94 15.61 -11.55
N THR A 92 1.62 14.59 -12.35
CA THR A 92 0.53 14.65 -13.32
C THR A 92 -0.77 15.01 -12.63
N PHE A 93 -1.12 14.36 -11.51
CA PHE A 93 -2.35 14.65 -10.78
C PHE A 93 -2.41 16.08 -10.25
N CYS A 94 -1.32 16.55 -9.63
CA CYS A 94 -1.22 17.92 -9.13
C CYS A 94 -1.33 18.97 -10.26
N CYS A 95 -0.87 18.64 -11.47
CA CYS A 95 -0.92 19.55 -12.62
C CYS A 95 -2.22 19.45 -13.45
N ILE A 96 -3.12 18.50 -13.19
CA ILE A 96 -4.43 18.38 -13.88
C ILE A 96 -5.16 19.74 -14.01
N PRO A 97 -5.25 20.59 -12.97
CA PRO A 97 -5.96 21.87 -13.03
C PRO A 97 -5.41 22.83 -14.09
N VAL A 98 -4.09 22.82 -14.28
CA VAL A 98 -3.38 23.68 -15.24
C VAL A 98 -3.76 23.30 -16.68
N PHE A 99 -3.88 22.00 -16.96
CA PHE A 99 -4.18 21.51 -18.30
C PHE A 99 -5.67 21.41 -18.61
N ALA A 100 -6.51 21.15 -17.60
CA ALA A 100 -7.94 20.91 -17.78
C ALA A 100 -8.82 22.15 -17.50
N SER A 101 -8.22 23.32 -17.26
CA SER A 101 -8.92 24.55 -16.85
C SER A 101 -9.88 24.34 -15.67
N LYS A 102 -9.57 23.39 -14.79
CA LYS A 102 -10.36 23.10 -13.57
C LYS A 102 -9.79 23.87 -12.39
N LYS A 103 -10.65 24.22 -11.42
CA LYS A 103 -10.23 24.93 -10.19
C LYS A 103 -9.42 24.04 -9.24
N PHE A 104 -9.66 22.73 -9.26
CA PHE A 104 -9.07 21.77 -8.33
C PHE A 104 -8.62 20.50 -9.05
N PRO A 105 -7.61 19.76 -8.53
CA PRO A 105 -7.15 18.49 -9.09
C PRO A 105 -8.25 17.44 -9.19
N SER A 106 -9.17 17.43 -8.22
CA SER A 106 -10.33 16.53 -8.18
C SER A 106 -11.63 17.31 -7.94
N GLU A 107 -12.71 16.80 -8.53
CA GLU A 107 -14.06 17.34 -8.32
C GLU A 107 -14.61 16.84 -6.99
N GLY A 108 -15.00 17.78 -6.13
CA GLY A 108 -15.55 17.49 -4.82
C GLY A 108 -16.75 18.38 -4.52
N LEU A 109 -17.79 17.80 -3.92
CA LEU A 109 -18.89 18.56 -3.35
C LEU A 109 -18.49 18.99 -1.94
N TYR A 110 -18.34 20.30 -1.74
CA TYR A 110 -18.02 20.87 -0.45
C TYR A 110 -19.30 21.38 0.23
N PRO A 111 -19.54 21.05 1.51
CA PRO A 111 -20.75 21.48 2.23
C PRO A 111 -20.73 22.97 2.62
N PHE A 112 -19.76 23.74 2.11
CA PHE A 112 -19.53 25.14 2.42
C PHE A 112 -19.24 25.93 1.13
N PRO A 113 -19.56 27.24 1.09
CA PRO A 113 -19.35 28.06 -0.09
C PRO A 113 -17.85 28.29 -0.36
N ILE A 114 -17.45 28.14 -1.63
CA ILE A 114 -16.06 28.32 -2.09
C ILE A 114 -15.94 29.69 -2.73
N GLU A 115 -16.05 30.73 -1.91
CA GLU A 115 -16.11 32.12 -2.39
C GLU A 115 -14.79 32.87 -2.19
N SER A 116 -14.02 32.54 -1.14
CA SER A 116 -12.77 33.24 -0.84
C SER A 116 -11.54 32.56 -1.46
N PRO A 117 -10.55 33.32 -1.97
CA PRO A 117 -9.30 32.78 -2.48
C PRO A 117 -8.54 31.92 -1.46
N LEU A 118 -8.61 32.28 -0.17
CA LEU A 118 -8.01 31.51 0.91
C LEU A 118 -8.63 30.11 1.04
N MET A 119 -9.95 30.01 0.90
CA MET A 119 -10.64 28.71 0.99
C MET A 119 -10.31 27.81 -0.20
N MET A 120 -10.20 28.38 -1.41
CA MET A 120 -9.71 27.65 -2.59
C MET A 120 -8.29 27.12 -2.37
N PHE A 121 -7.39 27.94 -1.82
CA PHE A 121 -6.03 27.52 -1.52
C PHE A 121 -5.97 26.36 -0.51
N ILE A 122 -6.75 26.43 0.59
CA ILE A 122 -6.79 25.37 1.60
C ILE A 122 -7.31 24.05 1.02
N ILE A 123 -8.37 24.13 0.21
CA ILE A 123 -8.94 22.94 -0.47
C ILE A 123 -7.90 22.33 -1.40
N TYR A 124 -7.27 23.16 -2.24
CA TYR A 124 -6.23 22.72 -3.17
C TYR A 124 -5.06 22.05 -2.43
N ALA A 125 -4.54 22.68 -1.38
CA ALA A 125 -3.46 22.16 -0.57
C ALA A 125 -3.83 20.82 0.08
N THR A 126 -5.06 20.68 0.56
CA THR A 126 -5.56 19.44 1.19
C THR A 126 -5.70 18.32 0.16
N GLN A 127 -6.20 18.61 -1.04
CA GLN A 127 -6.28 17.63 -2.13
C GLN A 127 -4.87 17.17 -2.55
N VAL A 128 -3.94 18.10 -2.76
CA VAL A 128 -2.54 17.80 -3.08
C VAL A 128 -1.89 16.97 -1.97
N HIS A 129 -2.06 17.35 -0.71
CA HIS A 129 -1.55 16.60 0.43
C HIS A 129 -2.06 15.15 0.44
N THR A 130 -3.36 14.95 0.19
CA THR A 130 -3.97 13.62 0.14
C THR A 130 -3.34 12.76 -0.96
N VAL A 131 -3.13 13.34 -2.15
CA VAL A 131 -2.53 12.65 -3.31
C VAL A 131 -1.08 12.28 -3.04
N VAL A 132 -0.30 13.22 -2.49
CA VAL A 132 1.09 12.97 -2.11
C VAL A 132 1.16 11.87 -1.06
N GLN A 133 0.31 11.92 -0.03
CA GLN A 133 0.26 10.88 1.01
C GLN A 133 -0.08 9.51 0.42
N CYS A 134 -1.08 9.42 -0.46
CA CYS A 134 -1.42 8.18 -1.15
C CYS A 134 -0.27 7.67 -2.02
N GLY A 135 0.42 8.55 -2.74
CA GLY A 135 1.58 8.17 -3.55
C GLY A 135 2.75 7.67 -2.71
N LEU A 136 2.98 8.26 -1.53
CA LEU A 136 4.02 7.82 -0.59
C LEU A 136 3.71 6.48 0.08
N CYS A 137 2.45 5.99 0.05
CA CYS A 137 2.12 4.67 0.58
C CYS A 137 2.88 3.53 -0.11
N VAL A 138 3.38 3.73 -1.34
CA VAL A 138 4.27 2.77 -2.01
C VAL A 138 5.51 2.44 -1.19
N GLY A 139 5.97 3.34 -0.31
CA GLY A 139 7.09 3.09 0.59
C GLY A 139 6.90 1.86 1.48
N ILE A 140 5.65 1.51 1.79
CA ILE A 140 5.30 0.31 2.54
C ILE A 140 5.60 -0.95 1.71
N ASP A 141 5.22 -0.94 0.43
CA ASP A 141 5.49 -2.05 -0.50
C ASP A 141 6.99 -2.25 -0.70
N PHE A 142 7.75 -1.16 -0.82
CA PHE A 142 9.21 -1.21 -0.87
C PHE A 142 9.83 -1.79 0.41
N THR A 143 9.27 -1.45 1.57
CA THR A 143 9.77 -1.99 2.83
C THR A 143 9.56 -3.50 2.92
N PHE A 144 8.42 -4.00 2.45
CA PHE A 144 8.18 -5.43 2.36
C PHE A 144 9.14 -6.12 1.39
N ALA A 145 9.39 -5.52 0.22
CA ALA A 145 10.40 -6.03 -0.70
C ALA A 145 11.78 -6.13 -0.02
N VAL A 146 12.18 -5.10 0.73
CA VAL A 146 13.43 -5.10 1.50
C VAL A 146 13.46 -6.21 2.55
N PHE A 147 12.38 -6.47 3.28
CA PHE A 147 12.31 -7.58 4.23
C PHE A 147 12.50 -8.95 3.55
N PHE A 148 11.91 -9.16 2.38
CA PHE A 148 12.11 -10.39 1.63
C PHE A 148 13.53 -10.53 1.09
N LEU A 149 14.15 -9.44 0.60
CA LEU A 149 15.55 -9.44 0.16
C LEU A 149 16.50 -9.72 1.32
N TYR A 150 16.23 -9.13 2.49
CA TYR A 150 16.97 -9.40 3.72
C TYR A 150 16.88 -10.88 4.12
N ALA A 151 15.68 -11.46 4.14
CA ALA A 151 15.49 -12.88 4.45
C ALA A 151 16.21 -13.78 3.43
N ALA A 152 16.14 -13.45 2.13
CA ALA A 152 16.83 -14.18 1.08
C ALA A 152 18.36 -14.13 1.25
N ALA A 153 18.91 -12.95 1.54
CA ALA A 153 20.35 -12.78 1.82
C ALA A 153 20.79 -13.59 3.04
N ARG A 154 20.00 -13.58 4.12
CA ARG A 154 20.25 -14.39 5.33
C ARG A 154 20.22 -15.90 5.03
N LEU A 155 19.34 -16.35 4.14
CA LEU A 155 19.30 -17.75 3.68
C LEU A 155 20.53 -18.11 2.82
N GLU A 156 21.02 -17.21 1.96
CA GLU A 156 22.26 -17.42 1.20
C GLU A 156 23.47 -17.53 2.14
N MET A 157 23.58 -16.65 3.13
CA MET A 157 24.61 -16.74 4.17
C MET A 157 24.56 -18.08 4.91
N LEU A 158 23.37 -18.50 5.32
CA LEU A 158 23.17 -19.77 6.01
C LEU A 158 23.54 -20.97 5.13
N CYS A 159 23.27 -20.92 3.83
CA CYS A 159 23.65 -21.97 2.89
C CYS A 159 25.18 -22.18 2.88
N PHE A 160 25.96 -21.09 2.87
CA PHE A 160 27.42 -21.17 2.96
C PHE A 160 27.89 -21.76 4.30
N GLU A 161 27.26 -21.37 5.42
CA GLU A 161 27.59 -21.93 6.73
C GLU A 161 27.31 -23.43 6.83
N ILE A 162 26.19 -23.89 6.26
CA ILE A 162 25.82 -25.31 6.22
C ILE A 162 26.84 -26.10 5.39
N GLN A 163 27.24 -25.59 4.23
CA GLN A 163 28.26 -26.24 3.39
C GLN A 163 29.62 -26.36 4.10
N ALA A 164 29.96 -25.37 4.95
CA ALA A 164 31.20 -25.37 5.73
C ALA A 164 31.12 -26.16 7.05
N ALA A 165 29.92 -26.61 7.46
CA ALA A 165 29.72 -27.26 8.75
C ALA A 165 30.30 -28.69 8.78
N LYS A 166 31.29 -28.92 9.63
CA LYS A 166 31.94 -30.23 9.81
C LYS A 166 31.55 -30.96 11.10
N ASN A 167 30.97 -30.25 12.05
CA ASN A 167 30.71 -30.74 13.40
C ASN A 167 29.23 -30.60 13.76
N GLU A 168 28.72 -31.50 14.59
CA GLU A 168 27.33 -31.48 15.10
C GLU A 168 26.97 -30.13 15.73
N ARG A 169 27.89 -29.51 16.48
CA ARG A 169 27.71 -28.18 17.07
C ARG A 169 27.45 -27.09 16.02
N HIS A 170 28.15 -27.13 14.88
CA HIS A 170 27.95 -26.15 13.80
C HIS A 170 26.62 -26.38 13.09
N ILE A 171 26.24 -27.65 12.87
CA ILE A 171 24.94 -28.02 12.30
C ILE A 171 23.80 -27.53 13.19
N ASN A 172 23.88 -27.74 14.52
CA ASN A 172 22.86 -27.28 15.45
C ASN A 172 22.74 -25.73 15.46
N SER A 173 23.86 -25.01 15.34
CA SER A 173 23.86 -23.55 15.19
C SER A 173 23.16 -23.10 13.89
N CYS A 174 23.46 -23.78 12.77
CA CYS A 174 22.80 -23.51 11.49
C CYS A 174 21.28 -23.75 11.57
N ILE A 175 20.84 -24.84 12.22
CA ILE A 175 19.42 -25.12 12.42
C ILE A 175 18.75 -23.99 13.22
N LYS A 176 19.38 -23.50 14.30
CA LYS A 176 18.85 -22.37 15.07
C LYS A 176 18.69 -21.11 14.21
N LYS A 177 19.73 -20.73 13.46
CA LYS A 177 19.67 -19.59 12.53
C LYS A 177 18.58 -19.75 11.48
N HIS A 178 18.39 -20.98 10.97
CA HIS A 178 17.32 -21.29 10.03
C HIS A 178 15.92 -21.03 10.62
N GLN A 179 15.69 -21.51 11.85
CA GLN A 179 14.42 -21.31 12.56
C GLN A 179 14.14 -19.83 12.84
N GLU A 180 15.17 -19.05 13.18
CA GLU A 180 15.04 -17.59 13.34
C GLU A 180 14.61 -16.92 12.03
N ILE A 181 15.22 -17.29 10.91
CA ILE A 181 14.85 -16.74 9.59
C ILE A 181 13.42 -17.14 9.21
N ILE A 182 13.01 -18.39 9.44
CA ILE A 182 11.62 -18.83 9.19
C ILE A 182 10.64 -18.00 10.01
N LYS A 183 10.93 -17.77 11.29
CA LYS A 183 10.09 -16.96 12.16
C LYS A 183 9.95 -15.54 11.63
N PHE A 184 11.05 -14.91 11.24
CA PHE A 184 11.05 -13.57 10.62
C PHE A 184 10.18 -13.51 9.36
N VAL A 185 10.32 -14.52 8.48
CA VAL A 185 9.54 -14.61 7.23
C VAL A 185 8.06 -14.84 7.51
N ASP A 186 7.70 -15.67 8.50
CA ASP A 186 6.30 -15.92 8.86
C ASP A 186 5.62 -14.65 9.41
N GLU A 187 6.32 -13.91 10.28
CA GLU A 187 5.86 -12.62 10.80
C GLU A 187 5.66 -11.61 9.67
N THR A 188 6.63 -11.50 8.76
CA THR A 188 6.55 -10.61 7.59
C THR A 188 5.41 -11.02 6.65
N LYS A 189 5.26 -12.31 6.38
CA LYS A 189 4.23 -12.86 5.49
C LYS A 189 2.83 -12.53 5.98
N ASN A 190 2.57 -12.67 7.28
CA ASN A 190 1.26 -12.36 7.85
C ASN A 190 0.88 -10.88 7.63
N ILE A 191 1.83 -9.96 7.83
CA ILE A 191 1.64 -8.53 7.56
C ILE A 191 1.38 -8.29 6.07
N VAL A 192 2.27 -8.81 5.21
CA VAL A 192 2.21 -8.62 3.75
C VAL A 192 0.91 -9.16 3.17
N GLN A 193 0.46 -10.34 3.59
CA GLN A 193 -0.79 -10.94 3.14
C GLN A 193 -2.00 -10.06 3.49
N CYS A 194 -2.02 -9.48 4.69
CA CYS A 194 -3.08 -8.57 5.10
C CYS A 194 -3.07 -7.28 4.24
N CYS A 195 -1.89 -6.67 4.06
CA CYS A 195 -1.73 -5.47 3.24
C CYS A 195 -2.12 -5.70 1.77
N LEU A 196 -1.60 -6.77 1.15
CA LEU A 196 -1.93 -7.12 -0.24
C LEU A 196 -3.42 -7.34 -0.42
N PHE A 197 -4.07 -8.01 0.53
CA PHE A 197 -5.51 -8.23 0.46
C PHE A 197 -6.29 -6.91 0.48
N MET A 198 -5.93 -5.99 1.39
CA MET A 198 -6.54 -4.66 1.45
C MET A 198 -6.32 -3.88 0.15
N THR A 199 -5.10 -3.91 -0.40
CA THR A 199 -4.78 -3.25 -1.68
C THR A 199 -5.62 -3.82 -2.83
N ILE A 200 -5.77 -5.14 -2.93
CA ILE A 200 -6.59 -5.77 -3.98
C ILE A 200 -8.05 -5.31 -3.88
N ILE A 201 -8.63 -5.26 -2.67
CA ILE A 201 -9.99 -4.76 -2.48
C ILE A 201 -10.11 -3.30 -2.92
N VAL A 202 -9.19 -2.44 -2.45
CA VAL A 202 -9.22 -1.00 -2.79
C VAL A 202 -9.07 -0.80 -4.30
N MET A 203 -8.16 -1.54 -4.94
CA MET A 203 -7.96 -1.48 -6.38
C MET A 203 -9.18 -1.99 -7.15
N ALA A 204 -9.84 -3.05 -6.69
CA ALA A 204 -11.06 -3.55 -7.31
C ALA A 204 -12.20 -2.52 -7.23
N VAL A 205 -12.41 -1.90 -6.06
CA VAL A 205 -13.40 -0.84 -5.88
C VAL A 205 -13.05 0.37 -6.76
N ALA A 206 -11.78 0.79 -6.77
CA ALA A 206 -11.31 1.92 -7.58
C ALA A 206 -11.48 1.65 -9.08
N ALA A 207 -11.19 0.44 -9.56
CA ALA A 207 -11.36 0.05 -10.95
C ALA A 207 -12.83 0.06 -11.38
N VAL A 208 -13.72 -0.48 -10.53
CA VAL A 208 -15.16 -0.45 -10.77
C VAL A 208 -15.67 1.00 -10.79
N CYS A 209 -15.31 1.80 -9.78
CA CYS A 209 -15.65 3.22 -9.69
C CYS A 209 -15.13 4.05 -10.88
N GLY A 210 -13.89 3.81 -11.32
CA GLY A 210 -13.25 4.52 -12.43
C GLY A 210 -13.81 4.15 -13.80
N THR A 211 -14.37 2.94 -13.94
CA THR A 211 -14.99 2.49 -15.19
C THR A 211 -16.37 3.11 -15.40
N PHE A 212 -17.11 3.43 -14.33
CA PHE A 212 -18.44 4.05 -14.44
C PHE A 212 -18.43 5.35 -15.28
N PRO A 213 -17.59 6.37 -15.00
CA PRO A 213 -17.52 7.58 -15.83
C PRO A 213 -17.18 7.29 -17.29
N ILE A 214 -16.31 6.32 -17.57
CA ILE A 214 -15.86 5.99 -18.93
C ILE A 214 -17.01 5.40 -19.76
N ILE A 215 -17.89 4.59 -19.15
CA ILE A 215 -19.07 4.04 -19.83
C ILE A 215 -20.14 5.12 -20.10
N TYR A 216 -20.28 6.10 -19.21
CA TYR A 216 -21.28 7.17 -19.36
C TYR A 216 -20.83 8.35 -20.25
N LEU A 217 -19.51 8.57 -20.39
CA LEU A 217 -18.97 9.61 -21.29
C LEU A 217 -19.44 9.50 -22.76
N PRO A 218 -19.42 8.32 -23.42
CA PRO A 218 -19.93 8.21 -24.78
C PRO A 218 -21.44 8.47 -24.89
N PHE A 219 -22.24 8.21 -23.84
CA PHE A 219 -23.67 8.50 -23.83
C PHE A 219 -23.98 10.01 -23.74
N LEU A 220 -23.18 10.78 -22.99
CA LEU A 220 -23.33 12.24 -22.88
C LEU A 220 -22.87 12.99 -24.14
N PHE A 221 -21.81 12.52 -24.80
CA PHE A 221 -21.35 13.10 -26.07
C PHE A 221 -22.37 12.90 -27.20
N ILE A 222 -23.00 11.73 -27.28
CA ILE A 222 -24.05 11.44 -28.27
C ILE A 222 -25.28 12.34 -28.04
N ASN A 223 -25.73 12.50 -26.79
CA ASN A 223 -26.88 13.36 -26.48
C ASN A 223 -26.62 14.85 -26.72
N ASN A 224 -25.39 15.35 -26.51
CA ASN A 224 -25.05 16.74 -26.83
C ASN A 224 -25.00 17.01 -28.34
N ILE A 225 -24.59 16.04 -29.17
CA ILE A 225 -24.64 16.17 -30.63
C ILE A 225 -26.09 16.23 -31.12
N TYR A 226 -26.99 15.40 -30.58
CA TYR A 226 -28.42 15.46 -30.92
C TYR A 226 -29.09 16.76 -30.45
N PHE A 227 -28.69 17.32 -29.30
CA PHE A 227 -29.25 18.58 -28.80
C PHE A 227 -28.83 19.79 -29.63
N ILE A 228 -27.60 19.81 -30.16
CA ILE A 228 -27.11 20.87 -31.05
C ILE A 228 -27.78 20.79 -32.43
N GLN A 229 -28.06 19.57 -32.92
CA GLN A 229 -28.67 19.38 -34.24
C GLN A 229 -30.17 19.72 -34.29
N ILE A 230 -30.89 19.55 -33.17
CA ILE A 230 -32.30 19.96 -33.03
C ILE A 230 -32.45 21.48 -32.93
N HIS A 231 -31.44 22.21 -32.47
CA HIS A 231 -31.50 23.67 -32.34
C HIS A 231 -31.12 24.42 -33.63
N LEU A 232 -30.61 23.72 -34.65
CA LEU A 232 -30.19 24.27 -35.95
C LEU A 232 -31.11 23.91 -37.13
N THR A 233 -32.26 23.27 -36.88
CA THR A 233 -33.30 22.97 -37.89
C THR A 233 -34.57 23.73 -37.54
#